data_AF-A0A0E9URK1-F1
#
_entry.id   AF-A0A0E9URK1-F1
#
_cell.length_a   1.000
_cell.length_b   1.000
_cell.length_c   1.000
_cell.angle_alpha   90.00
_cell.angle_beta   90.00
_cell.angle_gamma   90.00
#
_symmetry.space_group_name_H-M   'P 1'
#
loop_
_entity.id
_entity.type
_entity.pdbx_description
1 polymer ?
#
loop_
_entity_poly.entity_id
_entity_poly.type
_entity_poly.pdbx_seq_one_letter_code
_entity_poly.pdbx_strand_id
1 'polypeptide(L)' 'MGSVSQQKIPRSAKAGHLVTKVTAVDAGSGHNAWISYKVVEATDASLLGVNLYTGEVSQ' A
#
# COMPACT_ATOMS: atom_id res chain seq x y z
N MET A 1 0.04 6.63 15.70
CA MET A 1 -1.08 5.66 15.68
C MET A 1 -1.28 5.22 14.24
N GLY A 2 -1.23 3.93 13.93
CA GLY A 2 -1.58 3.41 12.60
C GLY A 2 -3.08 3.18 12.47
N SER A 3 -3.60 3.14 11.24
CA SER A 3 -4.98 2.75 10.93
C SER A 3 -5.00 1.36 10.29
N VAL A 4 -6.09 0.62 10.50
CA VAL A 4 -6.36 -0.66 9.86
C VAL A 4 -7.46 -0.46 8.83
N SER A 5 -7.24 -1.00 7.62
CA SER A 5 -8.18 -0.94 6.50
C SER A 5 -8.42 -2.34 5.96
N GLN A 6 -9.66 -2.61 5.53
CA GLN A 6 -10.02 -3.87 4.87
C GLN A 6 -10.67 -3.56 3.52
N GLN A 7 -10.20 -4.25 2.46
CA GLN A 7 -10.78 -4.15 1.13
C GLN A 7 -11.15 -5.50 0.57
N LYS A 8 -12.28 -5.55 -0.13
CA LYS A 8 -12.71 -6.70 -0.91
C LYS A 8 -12.42 -6.43 -2.38
N ILE A 9 -11.75 -7.38 -3.03
CA ILE A 9 -11.39 -7.29 -4.45
C ILE A 9 -12.30 -8.26 -5.22
N PRO A 10 -12.95 -7.83 -6.32
CA PRO A 10 -13.71 -8.73 -7.17
C PRO A 10 -12.82 -9.81 -7.79
N ARG A 11 -13.30 -11.06 -7.90
CA ARG A 11 -12.56 -12.14 -8.57
C ARG A 11 -12.22 -11.88 -10.03
N SER A 12 -12.98 -10.99 -10.70
CA SER A 12 -12.76 -10.60 -12.09
C SER A 12 -11.72 -9.48 -12.26
N ALA A 13 -11.18 -8.94 -11.16
CA ALA A 13 -10.14 -7.92 -11.20
C ALA A 13 -8.88 -8.47 -11.91
N LYS A 14 -8.33 -7.67 -12.82
CA LYS A 14 -7.12 -8.01 -13.56
C LYS A 14 -5.89 -7.81 -12.68
N ALA A 15 -4.80 -8.50 -13.00
CA ALA A 15 -3.49 -8.17 -12.45
C ALA A 15 -3.18 -6.68 -12.67
N GLY A 16 -2.57 -6.06 -11.68
CA GLY A 16 -2.34 -4.62 -11.58
C GLY A 16 -3.53 -3.80 -11.07
N HIS A 17 -4.65 -4.43 -10.68
CA HIS A 17 -5.79 -3.69 -10.15
C HIS A 17 -5.40 -2.95 -8.86
N LEU A 18 -5.62 -1.63 -8.84
CA LEU A 18 -5.41 -0.82 -7.65
C LEU A 18 -6.37 -1.28 -6.56
N VAL A 19 -5.81 -1.85 -5.51
CA VAL A 19 -6.53 -2.19 -4.31
C VAL A 19 -6.69 -0.92 -3.50
N THR A 20 -5.61 -0.41 -2.93
CA THR A 20 -5.68 0.73 -2.01
C THR A 20 -4.46 1.63 -2.14
N LYS A 21 -4.47 2.75 -1.40
CA LYS A 21 -3.30 3.60 -1.24
C LYS A 21 -3.03 3.81 0.25
N VAL A 22 -1.81 3.46 0.66
CA VAL A 22 -1.31 3.76 2.00
C VAL A 22 -0.59 5.10 1.97
N THR A 23 -0.84 5.93 2.98
CA THR A 23 -0.12 7.18 3.18
C THR A 23 0.50 7.19 4.57
N ALA A 24 1.70 7.73 4.68
CA ALA A 24 2.34 8.02 5.95
C ALA A 24 2.69 9.51 6.01
N VAL A 25 2.69 10.06 7.21
CA VAL A 25 3.05 11.46 7.48
C VAL A 25 4.02 11.46 8.66
N ASP A 26 5.22 11.99 8.46
CA ASP A 26 6.12 12.27 9.56
C ASP A 26 5.73 13.64 10.16
N ALA A 27 5.25 13.60 11.41
CA ALA A 27 4.72 14.76 12.11
C ALA A 27 5.77 15.84 12.38
N GLY A 28 7.07 15.51 12.32
CA GLY A 28 8.17 16.44 12.58
C GLY A 28 8.79 17.09 11.33
N SER A 29 8.56 16.55 10.13
CA SER A 29 9.28 16.95 8.91
C SER A 29 8.52 17.94 8.01
N GLY A 30 7.25 18.21 8.29
CA GLY A 30 6.34 18.79 7.28
C GLY A 30 6.16 17.85 6.08
N HIS A 31 5.77 18.38 4.91
CA HIS A 31 5.48 17.60 3.69
C HIS A 31 6.71 17.04 2.95
N ASN A 32 7.94 17.24 3.45
CA ASN A 32 9.17 16.94 2.71
C ASN A 32 9.86 15.62 3.10
N ALA A 33 9.20 14.74 3.85
CA ALA A 33 9.76 13.42 4.13
C ALA A 33 9.79 12.57 2.85
N TRP A 34 10.95 11.99 2.57
CA TRP A 34 11.04 10.87 1.63
C TRP A 34 10.56 9.60 2.32
N ILE A 35 9.41 9.11 1.87
CA ILE A 35 8.77 7.93 2.43
C ILE A 35 8.89 6.82 1.40
N SER A 36 9.30 5.64 1.87
CA SER A 36 9.26 4.42 1.08
C SER A 36 8.33 3.39 1.71
N TYR A 37 7.67 2.61 0.85
CA TYR A 37 6.70 1.60 1.25
C TYR A 37 7.24 0.21 0.88
N LYS A 38 7.05 -0.76 1.79
CA LYS A 38 7.35 -2.17 1.54
C LYS A 38 6.31 -3.05 2.22
N VAL A 39 6.00 -4.18 1.60
CA VAL A 39 5.24 -5.25 2.24
C VAL A 39 6.19 -5.99 3.17
N VAL A 40 5.85 -6.05 4.47
CA VAL A 40 6.67 -6.74 5.48
C VAL A 40 6.20 -8.17 5.69
N GLU A 41 4.89 -8.38 5.66
CA GLU A 41 4.25 -9.68 5.83
C GLU A 41 3.03 -9.78 4.91
N ALA A 42 2.88 -10.92 4.25
CA ALA A 42 1.75 -11.25 3.42
C ALA A 42 1.49 -12.74 3.47
N THR A 43 0.22 -13.14 3.40
CA THR A 43 -0.16 -14.56 3.27
C THR A 43 0.46 -15.19 2.03
N ASP A 44 0.57 -14.41 0.95
CA ASP A 44 1.29 -14.77 -0.27
C ASP A 44 1.86 -13.48 -0.88
N ALA A 45 3.18 -13.41 -0.98
CA ALA A 45 3.90 -12.24 -1.49
C ALA A 45 3.75 -12.05 -3.02
N SER A 46 3.22 -13.04 -3.75
CA SER A 46 2.97 -12.94 -5.19
C SER A 46 1.63 -12.30 -5.54
N LEU A 47 0.72 -12.19 -4.58
CA LEU A 47 -0.65 -11.70 -4.81
C LEU A 47 -0.80 -10.19 -4.71
N LEU A 48 0.15 -9.50 -4.08
CA LEU A 48 0.07 -8.06 -3.84
C LEU A 48 1.45 -7.42 -3.92
N GLY A 49 1.53 -6.31 -4.65
CA GLY A 49 2.69 -5.42 -4.67
C GLY A 49 2.33 -4.06 -4.05
N VAL A 50 3.35 -3.35 -3.56
CA VAL A 50 3.23 -1.93 -3.19
C VAL A 50 4.24 -1.11 -3.98
N ASN A 51 3.80 0.01 -4.53
CA ASN A 51 4.70 0.96 -5.15
C ASN A 51 5.56 1.63 -4.07
N LEU A 52 6.88 1.61 -4.31
CA LEU A 52 7.88 2.06 -3.35
C LEU A 52 7.68 3.50 -2.89
N TYR A 53 7.17 4.41 -3.71
CA TYR A 53 7.09 5.84 -3.39
C TYR A 53 5.67 6.41 -3.38
N THR A 54 4.71 5.74 -4.02
CA THR A 54 3.31 6.20 -4.02
C THR A 54 2.47 5.54 -2.94
N GLY A 55 2.89 4.38 -2.42
CA GLY A 55 2.11 3.60 -1.45
C GLY A 55 0.87 2.93 -2.05
N GLU A 56 0.74 2.94 -3.39
CA GLU A 56 -0.32 2.22 -4.10
C GLU A 56 -0.10 0.71 -3.98
N VAL A 57 -1.14 0.01 -3.55
CA VAL A 57 -1.16 -1.44 -3.41
C VAL A 57 -1.98 -2.01 -4.57
N SER A 58 -1.39 -2.93 -5.32
CA SER A 58 -2.02 -3.58 -6.46
C SER A 58 -1.95 -5.10 -6.36
N GLN A 59 -2.97 -5.75 -6.92
CA GLN A 59 -3.05 -7.20 -7.15
C GLN A 59 -2.11 -7.67 -8.25
#